data_AF-A0AAE5HU51-F1
#
_entry.id   AF-A0AAE5HU51-F1
#
_cell.length_a   1.000
_cell.length_b   1.000
_cell.length_c   1.000
_cell.angle_alpha   90.00
_cell.angle_beta   90.00
_cell.angle_gamma   90.00
#
_symmetry.space_group_name_H-M   'P 1'
#
loop_
_entity.id
_entity.type
_entity.pdbx_description
1 polymer ?
#
loop_
_entity_poly.entity_id
_entity_poly.type
_entity_poly.pdbx_seq_one_letter_code
_entity_poly.pdbx_strand_id
1 'polypeptide(L)'
;MRLKLTTLTHFYYQLPEYNLTEVDDSWYHQTLHLHFYYQPPYAFETLLQFLDRRSIPGVESVCDDTYYRTALLRSESHTFKGWIAVTQDDEQNALALTFSASLYPVLSQIITRIRHLFDLDYPPQASREVLKASWMDSSTRMPGGFDGFEVSVRTVLGQQITVQAATTLAGRLVHALGTPFVLDLPGLSAFFPPAETLIAAGKANSLEGGKGISDVLGPLGITGRRASTIEAIARALVNGEIQLKPYPIWKDKQIDTEIMTQIEAEMKRLLAIKGIGPWTAHAIGMRALGYPDAFLESDIGIIKAMKALYPESEEVETSKGRLALAEAWRPMRSYAVMNLWK
;
A
#
# COMPACT_ATOMS: atom_id res chain seq x y z
N MET A 1 4.74 -17.04 15.58
CA MET A 1 6.01 -16.43 15.16
C MET A 1 7.16 -17.22 15.78
N ARG A 2 7.72 -18.21 15.07
CA ARG A 2 8.92 -18.91 15.56
C ARG A 2 10.13 -18.03 15.24
N LEU A 3 10.67 -17.34 16.24
CA LEU A 3 12.07 -16.93 16.22
C LEU A 3 12.88 -18.22 16.27
N LYS A 4 13.22 -18.79 15.11
CA LYS A 4 14.18 -19.88 15.02
C LYS A 4 15.57 -19.27 15.24
N LEU A 5 15.98 -19.22 16.50
CA LEU A 5 17.38 -19.19 16.88
C LEU A 5 17.93 -20.60 16.67
N THR A 6 18.43 -20.89 15.47
CA THR A 6 19.14 -22.14 15.22
C THR A 6 20.48 -22.08 15.95
N THR A 7 20.61 -22.93 16.97
CA THR A 7 21.71 -23.02 17.92
C THR A 7 23.04 -23.32 17.24
N LEU A 8 23.93 -22.33 17.23
CA LEU A 8 25.35 -22.51 17.54
C LEU A 8 25.69 -21.53 18.66
N THR A 9 25.76 -22.09 19.88
CA THR A 9 26.55 -21.62 21.04
C THR A 9 26.58 -20.12 21.35
N HIS A 10 25.93 -19.74 22.45
CA HIS A 10 26.23 -18.55 23.27
C HIS A 10 26.43 -17.24 22.51
N PHE A 11 25.34 -16.64 22.02
CA PHE A 11 25.27 -15.19 21.87
C PHE A 11 24.24 -14.67 22.87
N TYR A 12 24.73 -14.12 23.97
CA TYR A 12 24.04 -13.00 24.62
C TYR A 12 23.69 -12.00 23.50
N TYR A 13 22.49 -11.43 23.51
CA TYR A 13 22.25 -10.20 22.76
C TYR A 13 23.23 -9.15 23.30
N GLN A 14 24.44 -9.09 22.75
CA GLN A 14 25.18 -7.85 22.67
C GLN A 14 24.54 -7.06 21.54
N LEU A 15 23.33 -6.57 21.79
CA LEU A 15 23.03 -5.22 21.31
C LEU A 15 24.20 -4.40 21.86
N PRO A 16 24.93 -3.62 21.05
CA PRO A 16 25.77 -2.58 21.62
C PRO A 16 24.88 -1.80 22.60
N GLU A 17 25.43 -1.30 23.70
CA GLU A 17 24.73 -0.44 24.65
C GLU A 17 24.31 0.86 23.94
N TYR A 18 23.36 0.75 23.02
CA TYR A 18 22.82 1.85 22.27
C TYR A 18 21.73 2.43 23.14
N ASN A 19 21.94 3.68 23.53
CA ASN A 19 20.91 4.49 24.12
C ASN A 19 19.79 4.68 23.09
N LEU A 20 18.77 3.82 23.12
CA LEU A 20 17.61 3.83 22.20
C LEU A 20 16.75 5.10 22.30
N THR A 21 17.09 6.04 23.17
CA THR A 21 16.37 7.31 23.35
C THR A 21 16.85 8.42 22.42
N GLU A 22 18.03 8.27 21.80
CA GLU A 22 18.60 9.26 20.87
C GLU A 22 18.98 8.56 19.55
N VAL A 23 17.98 8.21 18.74
CA VAL A 23 18.21 7.76 17.36
C VAL A 23 18.72 8.95 16.55
N ASP A 24 19.97 8.88 16.10
CA ASP A 24 20.59 9.88 15.22
C ASP A 24 20.79 9.33 13.79
N ASP A 25 21.24 10.20 12.88
CA ASP A 25 21.39 9.87 11.46
C ASP A 25 22.44 8.76 11.18
N SER A 26 23.36 8.47 12.12
CA SER A 26 24.32 7.36 11.97
C SER A 26 23.64 5.99 11.95
N TRP A 27 22.42 5.88 12.50
CA TRP A 27 21.64 4.65 12.55
C TRP A 27 21.03 4.28 11.20
N TYR A 28 21.09 5.17 10.21
CA TYR A 28 20.65 4.84 8.86
C TYR A 28 21.57 3.84 8.14
N HIS A 29 22.83 3.72 8.57
CA HIS A 29 23.81 2.80 8.00
C HIS A 29 23.90 1.46 8.74
N GLN A 30 23.28 1.35 9.92
CA GLN A 30 23.17 0.11 10.67
C GLN A 30 21.91 -0.64 10.25
N THR A 31 22.00 -1.96 10.10
CA THR A 31 20.87 -2.77 9.61
C THR A 31 20.39 -3.80 10.62
N LEU A 32 19.09 -4.05 10.57
CA LEU A 32 18.43 -5.16 11.26
C LEU A 32 17.74 -6.04 10.21
N HIS A 33 17.58 -7.32 10.54
CA HIS A 33 17.05 -8.32 9.63
C HIS A 33 15.88 -9.10 10.25
N LEU A 34 14.85 -9.39 9.46
CA LEU A 34 13.69 -10.19 9.85
C LEU A 34 13.27 -11.12 8.71
N HIS A 35 12.70 -12.29 9.06
CA HIS A 35 12.05 -13.17 8.10
C HIS A 35 10.53 -13.14 8.29
N PHE A 36 9.80 -12.93 7.19
CA PHE A 36 8.35 -12.95 7.16
C PHE A 36 7.84 -14.15 6.37
N TYR A 37 7.45 -15.19 7.09
CA TYR A 37 6.92 -16.42 6.48
C TYR A 37 5.53 -16.22 5.87
N TYR A 38 5.29 -16.90 4.75
CA TYR A 38 4.00 -16.96 4.06
C TYR A 38 3.57 -18.42 3.82
N GLN A 39 2.29 -18.60 3.48
CA GLN A 39 1.78 -19.91 3.04
C GLN A 39 1.96 -20.05 1.52
N PRO A 40 2.70 -21.05 1.00
CA PRO A 40 2.78 -21.29 -0.43
C PRO A 40 1.43 -21.79 -1.00
N PRO A 41 1.18 -21.60 -2.31
CA PRO A 41 2.07 -20.95 -3.28
C PRO A 41 2.06 -19.42 -3.15
N TYR A 42 3.13 -18.78 -3.64
CA TYR A 42 3.33 -17.32 -3.56
C TYR A 42 4.09 -16.83 -4.81
N ALA A 43 3.42 -16.06 -5.67
CA ALA A 43 4.04 -15.51 -6.88
C ALA A 43 4.74 -14.16 -6.61
N PHE A 44 5.89 -14.21 -5.93
CA PHE A 44 6.64 -13.01 -5.54
C PHE A 44 7.09 -12.19 -6.74
N GLU A 45 7.63 -12.81 -7.79
CA GLU A 45 8.07 -12.09 -9.00
C GLU A 45 6.92 -11.28 -9.63
N THR A 46 5.72 -11.87 -9.74
CA THR A 46 4.53 -11.16 -10.24
C THR A 46 4.11 -10.02 -9.33
N LEU A 47 4.19 -10.21 -8.01
CA LEU A 47 3.93 -9.14 -7.04
C LEU A 47 4.95 -8.02 -7.15
N LEU A 48 6.24 -8.37 -7.27
CA LEU A 48 7.33 -7.42 -7.37
C LEU A 48 7.22 -6.58 -8.64
N GLN A 49 6.93 -7.21 -9.80
CA GLN A 49 6.63 -6.50 -11.05
C GLN A 49 5.41 -5.56 -10.92
N PHE A 50 4.40 -5.95 -10.15
CA PHE A 50 3.24 -5.11 -9.90
C PHE A 50 3.58 -3.88 -9.06
N LEU A 51 4.46 -4.02 -8.07
CA LEU A 51 5.01 -2.92 -7.27
C LEU A 51 5.93 -2.03 -8.10
N ASP A 52 6.85 -2.61 -8.89
CA ASP A 52 7.82 -1.88 -9.71
C ASP A 52 7.15 -0.89 -10.68
N ARG A 53 6.14 -1.36 -11.43
CA ARG A 53 5.33 -0.51 -12.33
C ARG A 53 4.66 0.67 -11.62
N ARG A 54 4.62 0.65 -10.29
CA ARG A 54 3.91 1.59 -9.43
C ARG A 54 4.82 2.37 -8.49
N SER A 55 6.11 2.01 -8.40
CA SER A 55 7.11 2.60 -7.51
C SER A 55 7.13 4.11 -7.65
N ILE A 56 6.93 4.82 -6.56
CA ILE A 56 7.01 6.28 -6.54
C ILE A 56 8.49 6.71 -6.63
N PRO A 57 8.92 7.44 -7.68
CA PRO A 57 10.32 7.84 -7.84
C PRO A 57 10.85 8.57 -6.60
N GLY A 58 11.99 8.11 -6.08
CA GLY A 58 12.64 8.64 -4.88
C GLY A 58 12.14 8.06 -3.56
N VAL A 59 10.97 7.40 -3.53
CA VAL A 59 10.40 6.76 -2.32
C VAL A 59 10.52 5.25 -2.39
N GLU A 60 10.30 4.66 -3.56
CA GLU A 60 10.32 3.22 -3.79
C GLU A 60 11.16 2.91 -5.03
N SER A 61 11.78 1.74 -5.04
CA SER A 61 12.44 1.20 -6.22
C SER A 61 12.40 -0.32 -6.20
N VAL A 62 12.58 -0.93 -7.37
CA VAL A 62 12.90 -2.34 -7.49
C VAL A 62 14.19 -2.45 -8.29
N CYS A 63 15.19 -3.14 -7.74
CA CYS A 63 16.48 -3.38 -8.36
C CYS A 63 16.97 -4.75 -7.95
N ASP A 64 17.47 -5.56 -8.89
CA ASP A 64 18.03 -6.90 -8.64
C ASP A 64 17.14 -7.77 -7.74
N ASP A 65 15.88 -7.95 -8.16
CA ASP A 65 14.85 -8.73 -7.45
C ASP A 65 14.58 -8.29 -5.99
N THR A 66 14.98 -7.08 -5.64
CA THR A 66 14.83 -6.49 -4.31
C THR A 66 13.91 -5.28 -4.38
N TYR A 67 12.89 -5.24 -3.53
CA TYR A 67 12.07 -4.05 -3.30
C TYR A 67 12.73 -3.17 -2.25
N TYR A 68 12.96 -1.89 -2.57
CA TYR A 68 13.45 -0.89 -1.63
C TYR A 68 12.41 0.19 -1.40
N ARG A 69 12.37 0.74 -0.18
CA ARG A 69 11.63 1.98 0.09
C ARG A 69 12.19 2.80 1.22
N THR A 70 11.88 4.09 1.21
CA THR A 70 11.98 4.95 2.40
C THR A 70 10.76 4.75 3.30
N ALA A 71 10.95 4.94 4.61
CA ALA A 71 9.92 4.81 5.63
C ALA A 71 9.97 6.00 6.59
N LEU A 72 8.87 6.74 6.65
CA LEU A 72 8.62 7.80 7.62
C LEU A 72 7.46 7.35 8.51
N LEU A 73 7.77 6.96 9.75
CA LEU A 73 6.81 6.40 10.69
C LEU A 73 6.70 7.27 11.93
N ARG A 74 5.54 7.28 12.58
CA ARG A 74 5.30 8.13 13.76
C ARG A 74 4.89 7.29 14.96
N SER A 75 5.46 7.61 16.13
CA SER A 75 4.86 7.31 17.43
C SER A 75 4.07 8.53 17.92
N GLU A 76 3.49 8.47 19.12
CA GLU A 76 2.77 9.60 19.71
C GLU A 76 3.64 10.85 19.87
N SER A 77 4.96 10.68 20.06
CA SER A 77 5.87 11.77 20.41
C SER A 77 7.00 12.00 19.40
N HIS A 78 7.30 11.05 18.52
CA HIS A 78 8.48 11.09 17.64
C HIS A 78 8.17 10.61 16.23
N THR A 79 8.93 11.14 15.26
CA THR A 79 8.94 10.66 13.88
C THR A 79 10.26 9.93 13.63
N PHE A 80 10.16 8.69 13.13
CA PHE A 80 11.28 7.82 12.79
C PHE A 80 11.44 7.76 11.27
N LYS A 81 12.69 7.92 10.84
CA LYS A 81 13.11 7.91 9.44
C LYS A 81 13.97 6.70 9.18
N GLY A 82 13.89 6.15 7.99
CA GLY A 82 14.75 5.05 7.61
C GLY A 82 14.41 4.48 6.25
N TRP A 83 14.97 3.30 5.98
CA TRP A 83 14.75 2.58 4.73
C TRP A 83 14.54 1.10 4.99
N ILE A 84 13.98 0.44 3.99
CA ILE A 84 13.62 -0.96 4.00
C ILE A 84 14.04 -1.56 2.65
N ALA A 85 14.56 -2.79 2.68
CA ALA A 85 14.80 -3.66 1.54
C ALA A 85 14.14 -5.02 1.79
N VAL A 86 13.50 -5.60 0.78
CA VAL A 86 12.82 -6.90 0.85
C VAL A 86 13.21 -7.77 -0.33
N THR A 87 13.69 -8.97 -0.04
CA THR A 87 13.94 -10.04 -1.01
C THR A 87 13.15 -11.28 -0.65
N GLN A 88 13.02 -12.20 -1.61
CA GLN A 88 12.46 -13.53 -1.37
C GLN A 88 13.53 -14.48 -0.83
N ASP A 89 13.15 -15.30 0.16
CA ASP A 89 13.89 -16.48 0.61
C ASP A 89 13.05 -17.72 0.25
N ASP A 90 13.40 -18.32 -0.89
CA ASP A 90 12.72 -19.50 -1.44
C ASP A 90 12.92 -20.76 -0.59
N GLU A 91 14.03 -20.87 0.12
CA GLU A 91 14.32 -22.04 0.95
C GLU A 91 13.38 -22.10 2.16
N GLN A 92 12.99 -20.93 2.68
CA GLN A 92 12.19 -20.83 3.90
C GLN A 92 10.72 -20.49 3.68
N ASN A 93 10.27 -20.29 2.43
CA ASN A 93 8.95 -19.73 2.13
C ASN A 93 8.71 -18.43 2.92
N ALA A 94 9.69 -17.53 2.83
CA ALA A 94 9.69 -16.28 3.59
C ALA A 94 10.15 -15.10 2.72
N LEU A 95 9.84 -13.89 3.17
CA LEU A 95 10.51 -12.68 2.70
C LEU A 95 11.57 -12.28 3.71
N ALA A 96 12.79 -12.04 3.23
CA ALA A 96 13.89 -11.50 4.02
C ALA A 96 13.82 -9.96 3.98
N LEU A 97 13.53 -9.36 5.13
CA LEU A 97 13.50 -7.93 5.35
C LEU A 97 14.85 -7.48 5.91
N THR A 98 15.47 -6.50 5.28
CA THR A 98 16.57 -5.71 5.85
C THR A 98 16.10 -4.28 6.01
N PHE A 99 16.37 -3.62 7.13
CA PHE A 99 15.93 -2.25 7.36
C PHE A 99 16.89 -1.50 8.27
N SER A 100 16.89 -0.17 8.20
CA SER A 100 17.76 0.66 9.04
C SER A 100 17.40 0.55 10.53
N ALA A 101 18.41 0.46 11.40
CA ALA A 101 18.23 0.32 12.84
C ALA A 101 17.42 1.48 13.45
N SER A 102 17.43 2.65 12.81
CA SER A 102 16.62 3.82 13.17
C SER A 102 15.11 3.56 13.24
N LEU A 103 14.60 2.49 12.59
CA LEU A 103 13.19 2.10 12.61
C LEU A 103 12.85 1.08 13.71
N TYR A 104 13.84 0.62 14.48
CA TYR A 104 13.62 -0.36 15.56
C TYR A 104 12.57 0.09 16.59
N PRO A 105 12.52 1.36 17.05
CA PRO A 105 11.51 1.79 18.02
C PRO A 105 10.05 1.65 17.53
N VAL A 106 9.84 1.53 16.22
CA VAL A 106 8.52 1.36 15.57
C VAL A 106 8.39 0.00 14.87
N LEU A 107 9.11 -1.01 15.34
CA LEU A 107 9.16 -2.35 14.75
C LEU A 107 7.78 -2.98 14.52
N SER A 108 6.83 -2.79 15.44
CA SER A 108 5.46 -3.31 15.29
C SER A 108 4.73 -2.74 14.07
N GLN A 109 4.96 -1.46 13.75
CA GLN A 109 4.42 -0.81 12.56
C GLN A 109 5.07 -1.36 11.29
N ILE A 110 6.39 -1.57 11.31
CA ILE A 110 7.12 -2.21 10.19
C ILE A 110 6.55 -3.59 9.91
N ILE A 111 6.40 -4.42 10.94
CA ILE A 111 5.83 -5.77 10.81
C ILE A 111 4.44 -5.70 10.16
N THR A 112 3.56 -4.85 10.67
CA THR A 112 2.20 -4.72 10.15
C THR A 112 2.19 -4.25 8.69
N ARG A 113 2.98 -3.23 8.34
CA ARG A 113 3.03 -2.65 6.99
C ARG A 113 3.66 -3.60 5.97
N ILE A 114 4.68 -4.37 6.34
CA ILE A 114 5.30 -5.36 5.45
C ILE A 114 4.36 -6.54 5.22
N ARG A 115 3.70 -7.05 6.26
CA ARG A 115 2.69 -8.11 6.09
C ARG A 115 1.55 -7.70 5.17
N HIS A 116 1.11 -6.45 5.27
CA HIS A 116 0.08 -5.88 4.41
C HIS A 116 0.56 -5.62 2.99
N LEU A 117 1.70 -4.96 2.81
CA LEU A 117 2.26 -4.63 1.50
C LEU A 117 2.45 -5.88 0.63
N PHE A 118 2.89 -6.97 1.25
CA PHE A 118 3.15 -8.25 0.59
C PHE A 118 2.05 -9.30 0.79
N ASP A 119 0.91 -8.96 1.42
CA ASP A 119 -0.24 -9.84 1.64
C ASP A 119 0.12 -11.23 2.21
N LEU A 120 0.96 -11.21 3.25
CA LEU A 120 1.58 -12.41 3.83
C LEU A 120 0.63 -13.24 4.69
N ASP A 121 -0.49 -12.64 5.09
CA ASP A 121 -1.54 -13.27 5.89
C ASP A 121 -2.58 -14.02 5.05
N TYR A 122 -2.63 -13.78 3.73
CA TYR A 122 -3.56 -14.46 2.82
C TYR A 122 -3.34 -15.99 2.84
N PRO A 123 -4.41 -16.80 2.99
CA PRO A 123 -4.36 -18.26 3.02
C PRO A 123 -4.80 -18.90 1.68
N PRO A 124 -3.87 -19.18 0.72
CA PRO A 124 -4.23 -19.56 -0.65
C PRO A 124 -5.15 -20.78 -0.77
N GLN A 125 -4.95 -21.78 0.10
CA GLN A 125 -5.71 -23.04 0.07
C GLN A 125 -7.17 -22.82 0.43
N ALA A 126 -7.43 -22.13 1.55
CA ALA A 126 -8.79 -21.82 2.00
C ALA A 126 -9.54 -20.96 0.97
N SER A 127 -8.83 -20.01 0.34
CA SER A 127 -9.42 -19.12 -0.66
C SER A 127 -9.80 -19.84 -1.96
N ARG A 128 -9.07 -20.88 -2.36
CA ARG A 128 -9.39 -21.70 -3.55
C ARG A 128 -10.72 -22.43 -3.41
N GLU A 129 -11.03 -22.91 -2.21
CA GLU A 129 -12.29 -23.61 -1.91
C GLU A 129 -13.51 -22.68 -2.01
N VAL A 130 -13.33 -21.40 -1.67
CA VAL A 130 -14.38 -20.37 -1.68
C VAL A 130 -14.61 -19.82 -3.08
N LEU A 131 -13.56 -19.40 -3.79
CA LEU A 131 -13.67 -18.64 -5.04
C LEU A 131 -14.13 -19.48 -6.24
N LYS A 132 -13.96 -20.81 -6.21
CA LYS A 132 -14.41 -21.81 -7.22
C LYS A 132 -14.24 -21.41 -8.71
N ALA A 133 -13.32 -20.50 -9.00
CA ALA A 133 -13.06 -19.94 -10.32
C ALA A 133 -11.79 -20.58 -10.90
N SER A 134 -11.95 -21.40 -11.95
CA SER A 134 -10.84 -22.17 -12.55
C SER A 134 -9.73 -21.31 -13.16
N TRP A 135 -10.03 -20.05 -13.50
CA TRP A 135 -9.10 -19.09 -14.08
C TRP A 135 -8.26 -18.33 -13.02
N MET A 136 -8.60 -18.44 -11.73
CA MET A 136 -7.86 -17.77 -10.67
C MET A 136 -6.64 -18.60 -10.25
N ASP A 137 -5.49 -17.93 -10.23
CA ASP A 137 -4.24 -18.48 -9.71
C ASP A 137 -4.14 -18.20 -8.20
N SER A 138 -4.11 -19.28 -7.41
CA SER A 138 -4.01 -19.22 -5.94
C SER A 138 -2.71 -18.62 -5.43
N SER A 139 -1.65 -18.57 -6.25
CA SER A 139 -0.38 -17.94 -5.87
C SER A 139 -0.44 -16.41 -5.91
N THR A 140 -1.46 -15.85 -6.58
CA THR A 140 -1.70 -14.42 -6.69
C THR A 140 -2.02 -13.81 -5.33
N ARG A 141 -1.32 -12.72 -5.04
CA ARG A 141 -1.52 -11.92 -3.84
C ARG A 141 -2.23 -10.62 -4.18
N MET A 142 -2.73 -9.95 -3.16
CA MET A 142 -3.29 -8.61 -3.24
C MET A 142 -2.32 -7.62 -2.61
N PRO A 143 -1.34 -7.08 -3.38
CA PRO A 143 -0.30 -6.24 -2.80
C PRO A 143 -0.96 -5.00 -2.19
N GLY A 144 -0.73 -4.78 -0.91
CA GLY A 144 -1.23 -3.61 -0.20
C GLY A 144 -0.48 -2.34 -0.60
N GLY A 145 -0.28 -1.48 0.37
CA GLY A 145 0.60 -0.32 0.29
C GLY A 145 1.18 -0.05 1.67
N PHE A 146 2.42 0.40 1.72
CA PHE A 146 3.10 0.58 3.00
C PHE A 146 2.45 1.67 3.86
N ASP A 147 1.89 2.70 3.23
CA ASP A 147 1.19 3.80 3.88
C ASP A 147 -0.14 4.08 3.17
N GLY A 148 -1.25 4.09 3.92
CA GLY A 148 -2.57 4.25 3.33
C GLY A 148 -2.86 5.65 2.81
N PHE A 149 -2.19 6.69 3.34
CA PHE A 149 -2.30 8.04 2.80
C PHE A 149 -1.58 8.14 1.45
N GLU A 150 -0.36 7.60 1.37
CA GLU A 150 0.41 7.47 0.11
C GLU A 150 -0.42 6.75 -0.98
N VAL A 151 -1.02 5.60 -0.64
CA VAL A 151 -1.94 4.86 -1.52
C VAL A 151 -3.11 5.71 -1.98
N SER A 152 -3.71 6.46 -1.06
CA SER A 152 -4.89 7.29 -1.35
C SER A 152 -4.55 8.43 -2.31
N VAL A 153 -3.45 9.14 -2.07
CA VAL A 153 -2.94 10.18 -2.98
C VAL A 153 -2.65 9.58 -4.36
N ARG A 154 -1.92 8.47 -4.41
CA ARG A 154 -1.58 7.78 -5.67
C ARG A 154 -2.83 7.34 -6.44
N THR A 155 -3.86 6.87 -5.74
CA THR A 155 -5.14 6.49 -6.35
C THR A 155 -5.85 7.69 -6.97
N VAL A 156 -5.89 8.83 -6.28
CA VAL A 156 -6.48 10.08 -6.81
C VAL A 156 -5.69 10.60 -8.01
N LEU A 157 -4.36 10.57 -7.94
CA LEU A 157 -3.49 10.95 -9.06
C LEU A 157 -3.74 10.10 -10.31
N GLY A 158 -4.01 8.79 -10.12
CA GLY A 158 -4.27 7.83 -11.19
C GLY A 158 -5.68 7.83 -11.78
N GLN A 159 -6.61 8.63 -11.27
CA GLN A 159 -7.96 8.70 -11.81
C GLN A 159 -7.96 9.04 -13.31
N GLN A 160 -8.53 8.17 -14.16
CA GLN A 160 -8.69 8.40 -15.61
C GLN A 160 -7.38 8.57 -16.40
N ILE A 161 -6.23 8.15 -15.87
CA ILE A 161 -4.94 8.17 -16.57
C ILE A 161 -4.20 6.83 -16.43
N THR A 162 -3.12 6.66 -17.17
CA THR A 162 -2.30 5.44 -17.09
C THR A 162 -1.53 5.36 -15.78
N VAL A 163 -1.12 4.14 -15.39
CA VAL A 163 -0.29 3.91 -14.20
C VAL A 163 1.04 4.67 -14.28
N GLN A 164 1.66 4.73 -15.45
CA GLN A 164 2.92 5.46 -15.66
C GLN A 164 2.75 6.97 -15.49
N ALA A 165 1.67 7.54 -16.01
CA ALA A 165 1.36 8.96 -15.83
C ALA A 165 1.08 9.30 -14.36
N ALA A 166 0.33 8.45 -13.65
CA ALA A 166 0.11 8.59 -12.21
C ALA A 166 1.42 8.55 -11.40
N THR A 167 2.31 7.62 -11.75
CA THR A 167 3.63 7.47 -11.13
C THR A 167 4.51 8.70 -11.38
N THR A 168 4.45 9.29 -12.58
CA THR A 168 5.14 10.55 -12.90
C THR A 168 4.62 11.72 -12.04
N LEU A 169 3.30 11.85 -11.88
CA LEU A 169 2.71 12.88 -11.02
C LEU A 169 3.10 12.68 -9.54
N ALA A 170 3.12 11.43 -9.07
CA ALA A 170 3.55 11.11 -7.71
C ALA A 170 5.02 11.50 -7.48
N GLY A 171 5.91 11.19 -8.42
CA GLY A 171 7.32 11.61 -8.34
C GLY A 171 7.51 13.13 -8.30
N ARG A 172 6.74 13.89 -9.09
CA ARG A 172 6.76 15.37 -9.02
C ARG A 172 6.26 15.91 -7.68
N LEU A 173 5.21 15.30 -7.13
CA LEU A 173 4.67 15.65 -5.82
C LEU A 173 5.69 15.39 -4.71
N VAL A 174 6.38 14.25 -4.75
CA VAL A 174 7.46 13.93 -3.81
C VAL A 174 8.65 14.89 -3.98
N HIS A 175 9.04 15.19 -5.21
CA HIS A 175 10.13 16.14 -5.44
C HIS A 175 9.83 17.55 -4.90
N ALA A 176 8.59 18.01 -5.04
CA ALA A 176 8.19 19.35 -4.62
C ALA A 176 7.91 19.47 -3.11
N LEU A 177 7.33 18.44 -2.49
CA LEU A 177 6.80 18.51 -1.11
C LEU A 177 7.34 17.44 -0.17
N GLY A 178 8.02 16.41 -0.70
CA GLY A 178 8.65 15.37 0.09
C GLY A 178 9.87 15.88 0.87
N THR A 179 10.32 15.11 1.85
CA THR A 179 11.52 15.42 2.62
C THR A 179 12.71 14.68 2.04
N PRO A 180 13.79 15.36 1.59
CA PRO A 180 14.98 14.70 1.06
C PRO A 180 15.59 13.69 2.05
N PHE A 181 16.05 12.57 1.52
CA PHE A 181 16.70 11.49 2.25
C PHE A 181 17.64 10.75 1.32
N VAL A 182 18.90 11.19 1.28
CA VAL A 182 19.89 10.69 0.33
C VAL A 182 20.86 9.77 1.06
N LEU A 183 20.83 8.50 0.67
CA LEU A 183 21.77 7.44 1.06
C LEU A 183 22.22 6.71 -0.21
N ASP A 184 23.28 5.92 -0.09
CA ASP A 184 23.73 5.03 -1.17
C ASP A 184 22.84 3.78 -1.27
N LEU A 185 21.58 4.00 -1.67
CA LEU A 185 20.56 2.96 -1.86
C LEU A 185 19.89 3.13 -3.23
N PRO A 186 19.61 2.03 -3.96
CA PRO A 186 19.06 2.12 -5.31
C PRO A 186 17.75 2.92 -5.37
N GLY A 187 17.75 4.05 -6.09
CA GLY A 187 16.54 4.82 -6.41
C GLY A 187 15.85 5.54 -5.24
N LEU A 188 16.41 5.50 -4.02
CA LEU A 188 15.83 6.18 -2.85
C LEU A 188 16.47 7.57 -2.66
N SER A 189 15.64 8.60 -2.51
CA SER A 189 16.11 9.99 -2.35
C SER A 189 15.22 10.88 -1.50
N ALA A 190 14.01 10.43 -1.11
CA ALA A 190 13.07 11.24 -0.35
C ALA A 190 12.02 10.40 0.39
N PHE A 191 11.42 10.99 1.41
CA PHE A 191 10.18 10.53 2.03
C PHE A 191 8.97 11.16 1.34
N PHE A 192 7.90 10.36 1.19
CA PHE A 192 6.61 10.86 0.73
C PHE A 192 6.08 11.95 1.69
N PRO A 193 5.48 13.04 1.20
CA PRO A 193 4.96 14.10 2.06
C PRO A 193 3.80 13.59 2.95
N PRO A 194 3.85 13.81 4.27
CA PRO A 194 2.74 13.46 5.14
C PRO A 194 1.54 14.39 4.90
N ALA A 195 0.36 13.97 5.37
CA ALA A 195 -0.89 14.70 5.19
C ALA A 195 -0.82 16.15 5.69
N GLU A 196 -0.15 16.39 6.82
CA GLU A 196 0.00 17.73 7.40
C GLU A 196 0.82 18.65 6.50
N THR A 197 1.82 18.14 5.78
CA THR A 197 2.62 18.93 4.84
C THR A 197 1.75 19.46 3.71
N LEU A 198 0.85 18.64 3.15
CA LEU A 198 -0.07 19.06 2.09
C LEU A 198 -1.07 20.10 2.61
N ILE A 199 -1.62 19.91 3.81
CA ILE A 199 -2.52 20.89 4.45
C ILE A 199 -1.80 22.21 4.70
N ALA A 200 -0.58 22.16 5.24
CA ALA A 200 0.22 23.34 5.54
C ALA A 200 0.59 24.11 4.27
N ALA A 201 1.00 23.43 3.21
CA ALA A 201 1.31 24.05 1.92
C ALA A 201 0.09 24.76 1.32
N GLY A 202 -1.07 24.12 1.34
CA GLY A 202 -2.33 24.75 0.90
C GLY A 202 -2.69 25.97 1.74
N LYS A 203 -2.57 25.86 3.08
CA LYS A 203 -2.84 26.99 3.99
C LYS A 203 -1.90 28.16 3.76
N ALA A 204 -0.60 27.90 3.61
CA ALA A 204 0.41 28.94 3.36
C ALA A 204 0.10 29.70 2.07
N ASN A 205 -0.18 28.98 0.98
CA ASN A 205 -0.56 29.62 -0.29
C ASN A 205 -1.83 30.48 -0.17
N SER A 206 -2.85 30.03 0.57
CA SER A 206 -4.06 30.84 0.80
C SER A 206 -3.78 32.11 1.61
N LEU A 207 -2.86 32.08 2.57
CA LEU A 207 -2.45 33.27 3.34
C LEU A 207 -1.73 34.31 2.47
N GLU A 208 -1.07 33.86 1.40
CA GLU A 208 -0.43 34.71 0.38
C GLU A 208 -1.41 35.18 -0.72
N GLY A 209 -2.71 34.89 -0.58
CA GLY A 209 -3.76 35.30 -1.52
C GLY A 209 -4.02 34.34 -2.68
N GLY A 210 -3.40 33.14 -2.67
CA GLY A 210 -3.63 32.10 -3.66
C GLY A 210 -4.87 31.23 -3.40
N LYS A 211 -5.14 30.29 -4.31
CA LYS A 211 -6.30 29.36 -4.27
C LYS A 211 -6.02 28.08 -3.47
N GLY A 212 -5.05 28.13 -2.55
CA GLY A 212 -4.71 27.03 -1.65
C GLY A 212 -4.00 25.90 -2.37
N ILE A 213 -4.32 24.64 -2.02
CA ILE A 213 -3.60 23.47 -2.52
C ILE A 213 -3.60 23.35 -4.06
N SER A 214 -4.61 23.90 -4.72
CA SER A 214 -4.72 23.84 -6.19
C SER A 214 -3.61 24.62 -6.89
N ASP A 215 -3.19 25.75 -6.33
CA ASP A 215 -2.08 26.54 -6.90
C ASP A 215 -0.72 25.91 -6.58
N VAL A 216 -0.61 25.17 -5.47
CA VAL A 216 0.60 24.43 -5.10
C VAL A 216 0.80 23.21 -6.02
N LEU A 217 -0.26 22.43 -6.25
CA LEU A 217 -0.17 21.18 -7.00
C LEU A 217 -0.39 21.36 -8.52
N GLY A 218 -1.03 22.46 -8.93
CA GLY A 218 -1.30 22.80 -10.32
C GLY A 218 -0.05 22.77 -11.22
N PRO A 219 1.05 23.46 -10.85
CA PRO A 219 2.31 23.44 -11.60
C PRO A 219 2.93 22.05 -11.78
N LEU A 220 2.56 21.08 -10.94
CA LEU A 220 3.03 19.69 -11.03
C LEU A 220 2.26 18.88 -12.08
N GLY A 221 1.21 19.46 -12.68
CA GLY A 221 0.29 18.80 -13.61
C GLY A 221 -0.91 18.15 -12.92
N ILE A 222 -1.17 18.47 -11.65
CA ILE A 222 -2.29 17.93 -10.88
C ILE A 222 -3.47 18.88 -11.03
N THR A 223 -4.61 18.38 -11.53
CA THR A 223 -5.81 19.21 -11.72
C THR A 223 -6.36 19.72 -10.39
N GLY A 224 -7.01 20.89 -10.40
CA GLY A 224 -7.61 21.45 -9.18
C GLY A 224 -8.58 20.49 -8.48
N ARG A 225 -9.36 19.70 -9.23
CA ARG A 225 -10.25 18.68 -8.65
C ARG A 225 -9.46 17.61 -7.88
N ARG A 226 -8.39 17.07 -8.45
CA ARG A 226 -7.53 16.07 -7.78
C ARG A 226 -6.82 16.69 -6.57
N ALA A 227 -6.32 17.91 -6.70
CA ALA A 227 -5.68 18.65 -5.61
C ALA A 227 -6.64 18.84 -4.42
N SER A 228 -7.87 19.30 -4.68
CA SER A 228 -8.90 19.43 -3.64
C SER A 228 -9.27 18.09 -3.01
N THR A 229 -9.35 16.99 -3.77
CA THR A 229 -9.64 15.67 -3.21
C THR A 229 -8.48 15.15 -2.35
N ILE A 230 -7.23 15.37 -2.77
CA ILE A 230 -6.04 15.03 -1.97
C ILE A 230 -6.05 15.80 -0.63
N GLU A 231 -6.33 17.10 -0.67
CA GLU A 231 -6.45 17.90 0.56
C GLU A 231 -7.62 17.45 1.43
N ALA A 232 -8.77 17.10 0.85
CA ALA A 232 -9.91 16.58 1.60
C ALA A 232 -9.58 15.27 2.32
N ILE A 233 -8.88 14.33 1.66
CA ILE A 233 -8.38 13.10 2.28
C ILE A 233 -7.39 13.42 3.41
N ALA A 234 -6.44 14.32 3.16
CA ALA A 234 -5.44 14.71 4.16
C ALA A 234 -6.12 15.28 5.42
N ARG A 235 -7.09 16.18 5.25
CA ARG A 235 -7.85 16.77 6.36
C ARG A 235 -8.67 15.73 7.10
N ALA A 236 -9.42 14.88 6.39
CA ALA A 236 -10.21 13.82 7.01
C ALA A 236 -9.33 12.86 7.83
N LEU A 237 -8.12 12.53 7.33
CA LEU A 237 -7.17 11.69 8.05
C LEU A 237 -6.63 12.38 9.30
N VAL A 238 -6.17 13.63 9.19
CA VAL A 238 -5.62 14.40 10.32
C VAL A 238 -6.68 14.68 11.39
N ASN A 239 -7.93 14.89 10.99
CA ASN A 239 -9.06 15.08 11.90
C ASN A 239 -9.57 13.76 12.52
N GLY A 240 -9.07 12.60 12.09
CA GLY A 240 -9.54 11.29 12.55
C GLY A 240 -10.92 10.89 12.04
N GLU A 241 -11.42 11.56 10.98
CA GLU A 241 -12.68 11.24 10.32
C GLU A 241 -12.60 9.95 9.51
N ILE A 242 -11.39 9.62 9.03
CA ILE A 242 -11.06 8.35 8.38
C ILE A 242 -9.81 7.70 9.00
N GLN A 243 -9.66 6.40 8.83
CA GLN A 243 -8.47 5.63 9.16
C GLN A 243 -7.94 4.90 7.93
N LEU A 244 -6.70 5.21 7.55
CA LEU A 244 -6.01 4.60 6.41
C LEU A 244 -4.92 3.62 6.86
N LYS A 245 -5.25 2.78 7.84
CA LYS A 245 -4.36 1.73 8.34
C LYS A 245 -4.82 0.36 7.82
N PRO A 246 -3.89 -0.58 7.61
CA PRO A 246 -4.26 -1.94 7.23
C PRO A 246 -4.98 -2.65 8.38
N TYR A 247 -5.95 -3.49 8.02
CA TYR A 247 -6.72 -4.30 8.96
C TYR A 247 -6.27 -5.77 8.92
N PRO A 248 -6.10 -6.43 10.09
CA PRO A 248 -5.74 -7.85 10.16
C PRO A 248 -6.98 -8.72 9.87
N ILE A 249 -7.43 -8.74 8.62
CA ILE A 249 -8.68 -9.40 8.21
C ILE A 249 -8.65 -10.93 8.32
N TRP A 250 -7.46 -11.53 8.32
CA TRP A 250 -7.28 -12.97 8.37
C TRP A 250 -7.05 -13.45 9.81
N LYS A 251 -7.94 -14.32 10.30
CA LYS A 251 -7.84 -14.98 11.60
C LYS A 251 -8.08 -16.47 11.41
N ASP A 252 -7.12 -17.29 11.84
CA ASP A 252 -7.18 -18.76 11.68
C ASP A 252 -7.53 -19.22 10.24
N LYS A 253 -6.94 -18.53 9.26
CA LYS A 253 -7.15 -18.73 7.80
C LYS A 253 -8.57 -18.44 7.31
N GLN A 254 -9.37 -17.75 8.10
CA GLN A 254 -10.72 -17.30 7.75
C GLN A 254 -10.80 -15.78 7.82
N ILE A 255 -11.82 -15.22 7.17
CA ILE A 255 -12.12 -13.80 7.26
C ILE A 255 -12.75 -13.52 8.62
N ASP A 256 -12.18 -12.58 9.35
CA ASP A 256 -12.77 -12.02 10.57
C ASP A 256 -13.93 -11.08 10.17
N THR A 257 -15.16 -11.49 10.48
CA THR A 257 -16.37 -10.78 10.09
C THR A 257 -16.56 -9.46 10.83
N GLU A 258 -16.01 -9.33 12.05
CA GLU A 258 -16.02 -8.07 12.79
C GLU A 258 -15.10 -7.07 12.11
N ILE A 259 -13.89 -7.51 11.74
CA ILE A 259 -12.94 -6.68 10.99
C ILE A 259 -13.50 -6.33 9.61
N MET A 260 -14.16 -7.26 8.92
CA MET A 260 -14.85 -6.97 7.66
C MET A 260 -15.86 -5.83 7.82
N THR A 261 -16.69 -5.88 8.87
CA THR A 261 -17.68 -4.84 9.17
C THR A 261 -17.02 -3.48 9.45
N GLN A 262 -15.88 -3.47 10.13
CA GLN A 262 -15.10 -2.24 10.37
C GLN A 262 -14.56 -1.65 9.06
N ILE A 263 -14.01 -2.48 8.17
CA ILE A 263 -13.56 -2.03 6.85
C ILE A 263 -14.74 -1.46 6.05
N GLU A 264 -15.89 -2.14 6.02
CA GLU A 264 -17.08 -1.64 5.31
C GLU A 264 -17.61 -0.31 5.86
N ALA A 265 -17.51 -0.07 7.18
CA ALA A 265 -17.80 1.23 7.77
C ALA A 265 -16.81 2.31 7.30
N GLU A 266 -15.53 1.96 7.19
CA GLU A 266 -14.49 2.85 6.70
C GLU A 266 -14.68 3.17 5.19
N MET A 267 -15.09 2.18 4.39
CA MET A 267 -15.46 2.37 2.99
C MET A 267 -16.59 3.41 2.82
N LYS A 268 -17.58 3.42 3.72
CA LYS A 268 -18.66 4.43 3.71
C LYS A 268 -18.11 5.83 4.01
N ARG A 269 -17.16 5.96 4.94
CA ARG A 269 -16.51 7.24 5.25
C ARG A 269 -15.68 7.75 4.08
N LEU A 270 -14.92 6.88 3.42
CA LEU A 270 -14.17 7.23 2.20
C LEU A 270 -15.11 7.75 1.10
N LEU A 271 -16.24 7.07 0.85
CA LEU A 271 -17.23 7.50 -0.14
C LEU A 271 -17.88 8.85 0.18
N ALA A 272 -17.92 9.26 1.45
CA ALA A 272 -18.44 10.57 1.83
C ALA A 272 -17.50 11.73 1.47
N ILE A 273 -16.22 11.45 1.16
CA ILE A 273 -15.24 12.47 0.78
C ILE A 273 -15.48 12.91 -0.66
N LYS A 274 -15.62 14.23 -0.86
CA LYS A 274 -15.85 14.83 -2.17
C LYS A 274 -14.72 14.48 -3.16
N GLY A 275 -15.10 13.86 -4.26
CA GLY A 275 -14.19 13.42 -5.33
C GLY A 275 -13.69 11.99 -5.19
N ILE A 276 -14.11 11.26 -4.14
CA ILE A 276 -13.98 9.81 -4.04
C ILE A 276 -15.28 9.17 -4.53
N GLY A 277 -15.23 8.54 -5.70
CA GLY A 277 -16.31 7.68 -6.19
C GLY A 277 -16.08 6.20 -5.87
N PRO A 278 -17.03 5.30 -6.21
CA PRO A 278 -16.94 3.86 -5.94
C PRO A 278 -15.61 3.23 -6.34
N TRP A 279 -15.14 3.49 -7.56
CA TRP A 279 -13.85 2.99 -8.04
C TRP A 279 -12.68 3.43 -7.15
N THR A 280 -12.64 4.71 -6.75
CA THR A 280 -11.55 5.26 -5.91
C THR A 280 -11.61 4.68 -4.51
N ALA A 281 -12.81 4.59 -3.92
CA ALA A 281 -12.99 4.00 -2.60
C ALA A 281 -12.54 2.54 -2.61
N HIS A 282 -12.97 1.73 -3.59
CA HIS A 282 -12.60 0.31 -3.69
C HIS A 282 -11.11 0.11 -3.95
N ALA A 283 -10.48 0.94 -4.78
CA ALA A 283 -9.03 0.94 -4.96
C ALA A 283 -8.27 1.23 -3.65
N ILE A 284 -8.72 2.24 -2.88
CA ILE A 284 -8.14 2.57 -1.57
C ILE A 284 -8.41 1.45 -0.57
N GLY A 285 -9.64 0.93 -0.48
CA GLY A 285 -10.01 -0.15 0.42
C GLY A 285 -9.13 -1.38 0.23
N MET A 286 -8.96 -1.81 -1.02
CA MET A 286 -8.12 -2.94 -1.38
C MET A 286 -6.65 -2.70 -1.00
N ARG A 287 -6.09 -1.56 -1.42
CA ARG A 287 -4.64 -1.30 -1.32
C ARG A 287 -4.20 -0.74 0.04
N ALA A 288 -4.99 0.11 0.67
CA ALA A 288 -4.65 0.75 1.95
C ALA A 288 -5.18 -0.05 3.15
N LEU A 289 -6.41 -0.55 3.07
CA LEU A 289 -7.09 -1.19 4.22
C LEU A 289 -6.95 -2.73 4.22
N GLY A 290 -6.63 -3.32 3.07
CA GLY A 290 -6.62 -4.77 2.90
C GLY A 290 -8.03 -5.35 2.73
N TYR A 291 -8.98 -4.55 2.21
CA TYR A 291 -10.36 -4.99 1.98
C TYR A 291 -10.39 -6.12 0.95
N PRO A 292 -10.76 -7.37 1.32
CA PRO A 292 -10.68 -8.50 0.39
C PRO A 292 -11.84 -8.52 -0.61
N ASP A 293 -12.89 -7.72 -0.38
CA ASP A 293 -14.14 -7.79 -1.14
C ASP A 293 -14.43 -6.52 -1.96
N ALA A 294 -13.40 -5.73 -2.24
CA ALA A 294 -13.48 -4.60 -3.16
C ALA A 294 -13.52 -5.07 -4.62
N PHE A 295 -14.31 -4.39 -5.45
CA PHE A 295 -14.42 -4.67 -6.88
C PHE A 295 -14.45 -3.39 -7.71
N LEU A 296 -13.74 -3.34 -8.84
CA LEU A 296 -13.61 -2.13 -9.66
C LEU A 296 -14.36 -2.29 -11.00
N GLU A 297 -15.69 -2.28 -10.96
CA GLU A 297 -16.54 -2.58 -12.12
C GLU A 297 -16.38 -1.61 -13.30
N SER A 298 -15.90 -0.39 -13.03
CA SER A 298 -15.68 0.66 -14.03
C SER A 298 -14.21 0.75 -14.48
N ASP A 299 -13.33 -0.11 -13.97
CA ASP A 299 -11.93 -0.16 -14.38
C ASP A 299 -11.78 -0.75 -15.79
N ILE A 300 -11.01 -0.08 -16.66
CA ILE A 300 -10.85 -0.49 -18.06
C ILE A 300 -10.20 -1.88 -18.17
N GLY A 301 -9.25 -2.20 -17.28
CA GLY A 301 -8.61 -3.51 -17.23
C GLY A 301 -9.63 -4.59 -16.86
N ILE A 302 -10.43 -4.33 -15.83
CA ILE A 302 -11.50 -5.25 -15.40
C ILE A 302 -12.57 -5.41 -16.49
N ILE A 303 -13.01 -4.34 -17.15
CA ILE A 303 -13.97 -4.41 -18.26
C ILE A 303 -13.44 -5.33 -19.37
N LYS A 304 -12.18 -5.13 -19.79
CA LYS A 304 -11.56 -5.93 -20.84
C LYS A 304 -11.43 -7.40 -20.42
N ALA A 305 -10.95 -7.66 -19.22
CA ALA A 305 -10.74 -9.02 -18.71
C ALA A 305 -12.07 -9.77 -18.51
N MET A 306 -13.09 -9.12 -17.97
CA MET A 306 -14.40 -9.73 -17.81
C MET A 306 -15.06 -10.03 -19.16
N LYS A 307 -14.95 -9.15 -20.16
CA LYS A 307 -15.45 -9.43 -21.52
C LYS A 307 -14.80 -10.66 -22.14
N ALA A 308 -13.50 -10.86 -21.90
CA ALA A 308 -12.79 -12.05 -22.35
C ALA A 308 -13.24 -13.31 -21.57
N LEU A 309 -13.59 -13.17 -20.29
CA LEU A 309 -14.06 -14.26 -19.44
C LEU A 309 -15.52 -14.67 -19.72
N TYR A 310 -16.35 -13.71 -20.12
CA TYR A 310 -17.78 -13.90 -20.40
C TYR A 310 -18.16 -13.38 -21.80
N PRO A 311 -17.60 -13.94 -22.88
CA PRO A 311 -17.76 -13.41 -24.24
C PRO A 311 -19.22 -13.41 -24.74
N GLU A 312 -20.05 -14.34 -24.23
CA GLU A 312 -21.44 -14.51 -24.63
C GLU A 312 -22.45 -13.83 -23.68
N SER A 313 -21.98 -13.11 -22.64
CA SER A 313 -22.86 -12.49 -21.64
C SER A 313 -23.07 -11.01 -21.91
N GLU A 314 -24.30 -10.58 -22.21
CA GLU A 314 -24.63 -9.17 -22.32
C GLU A 314 -24.48 -8.41 -20.99
N GLU A 315 -24.55 -9.11 -19.84
CA GLU A 315 -24.39 -8.49 -18.52
C GLU A 315 -23.03 -7.80 -18.37
N VAL A 316 -21.99 -8.36 -19.00
CA VAL A 316 -20.61 -7.86 -18.91
C VAL A 316 -20.43 -6.46 -19.50
N GLU A 317 -21.34 -6.03 -20.37
CA GLU A 317 -21.28 -4.73 -21.03
C GLU A 317 -21.60 -3.57 -20.06
N THR A 318 -22.41 -3.82 -19.03
CA THR A 318 -22.85 -2.78 -18.09
C THR A 318 -22.14 -2.87 -16.75
N SER A 319 -21.96 -1.73 -16.07
CA SER A 319 -21.41 -1.71 -14.70
C SER A 319 -22.25 -2.55 -13.73
N LYS A 320 -23.58 -2.51 -13.88
CA LYS A 320 -24.51 -3.29 -13.04
C LYS A 320 -24.36 -4.79 -13.26
N GLY A 321 -24.26 -5.24 -14.50
CA GLY A 321 -24.11 -6.66 -14.80
C GLY A 321 -22.73 -7.19 -14.40
N ARG A 322 -21.65 -6.42 -14.57
CA ARG A 322 -20.33 -6.79 -14.02
C ARG A 322 -20.34 -6.93 -12.49
N LEU A 323 -21.05 -6.06 -11.77
CA LEU A 323 -21.24 -6.23 -10.33
C LEU A 323 -22.01 -7.52 -10.00
N ALA A 324 -23.07 -7.84 -10.74
CA ALA A 324 -23.85 -9.06 -10.54
C ALA A 324 -23.02 -10.33 -10.78
N LEU A 325 -22.23 -10.38 -11.87
CA LEU A 325 -21.30 -11.48 -12.13
C LEU A 325 -20.25 -11.63 -11.02
N ALA A 326 -19.74 -10.51 -10.51
CA ALA A 326 -18.74 -10.50 -9.45
C ALA A 326 -19.26 -10.98 -8.09
N GLU A 327 -20.57 -11.06 -7.86
CA GLU A 327 -21.13 -11.62 -6.61
C GLU A 327 -20.69 -13.07 -6.37
N ALA A 328 -20.41 -13.82 -7.45
CA ALA A 328 -19.88 -15.18 -7.37
C ALA A 328 -18.50 -15.28 -6.70
N TRP A 329 -17.76 -14.17 -6.59
CA TRP A 329 -16.43 -14.13 -5.98
C TRP A 329 -16.43 -13.54 -4.57
N ARG A 330 -17.59 -13.26 -3.98
CA ARG A 330 -17.66 -12.82 -2.59
C ARG A 330 -17.26 -13.95 -1.63
N PRO A 331 -16.66 -13.62 -0.48
CA PRO A 331 -16.30 -12.29 0.01
C PRO A 331 -14.87 -11.84 -0.39
N MET A 332 -14.39 -12.26 -1.57
CA MET A 332 -12.97 -12.20 -1.95
C MET A 332 -12.75 -11.55 -3.34
N ARG A 333 -13.63 -10.63 -3.74
CA ARG A 333 -13.60 -9.98 -5.06
C ARG A 333 -12.28 -9.26 -5.38
N SER A 334 -11.53 -8.80 -4.38
CA SER A 334 -10.24 -8.14 -4.61
C SER A 334 -9.17 -9.10 -5.13
N TYR A 335 -9.21 -10.37 -4.74
CA TYR A 335 -8.35 -11.39 -5.31
C TYR A 335 -8.74 -11.73 -6.76
N ALA A 336 -10.04 -11.67 -7.08
CA ALA A 336 -10.52 -11.77 -8.45
C ALA A 336 -9.98 -10.61 -9.31
N VAL A 337 -10.06 -9.38 -8.81
CA VAL A 337 -9.49 -8.18 -9.45
C VAL A 337 -8.02 -8.36 -9.77
N MET A 338 -7.22 -8.84 -8.82
CA MET A 338 -5.78 -9.05 -9.03
C MET A 338 -5.48 -10.08 -10.10
N ASN A 339 -6.29 -11.14 -10.21
CA ASN A 339 -6.15 -12.13 -11.28
C ASN A 339 -6.61 -11.59 -12.64
N LEU A 340 -7.65 -10.75 -12.68
CA LEU A 340 -8.14 -10.11 -13.91
C LEU A 340 -7.19 -9.05 -14.48
N TRP A 341 -6.33 -8.45 -13.64
CA TRP A 341 -5.33 -7.47 -14.06
C TRP A 341 -4.05 -8.05 -14.65
N LYS A 342 -3.85 -9.38 -14.57
CA LYS A 342 -2.70 -10.07 -15.19
C LYS A 342 -2.82 -10.05 -16.71
#